data_AF-A0ABD1TWX0-F1
#
_entry.id   AF-A0ABD1TWX0-F1
#
_cell.length_a   1.000
_cell.length_b   1.000
_cell.length_c   1.000
_cell.angle_alpha   90.00
_cell.angle_beta   90.00
_cell.angle_gamma   90.00
#
_symmetry.space_group_name_H-M   'P 1'
#
loop_
_entity.id
_entity.type
_entity.pdbx_description
1 polymer ?
#
loop_
_entity_poly.entity_id
_entity_poly.type
_entity_poly.pdbx_seq_one_letter_code
_entity_poly.pdbx_strand_id
1 'polypeptide(L)'
;MGRTNNFSSIAFFLLLLILGCSAAPIPKLRARPQPCKRMVFYFHDIIYNGHNSKNATAAIVGSPAWGNRTILTGQNHFGNMVVFDDPITLDNNLHSTPVGRAQGFYLYDKKDIFTAWIGFSFVFNSTEHNGSINFAGADPLMNKTRDISVIGGTGDFFMARGIATLSTDAFEGEVYFRLRVDIKLYECW
;
A
#
# COMPACT_ATOMS: atom_id res chain seq x y z
N MET A 1 61.30 17.37 -49.25
CA MET A 1 60.79 16.94 -47.92
C MET A 1 60.21 18.17 -47.24
N GLY A 2 58.90 18.40 -47.36
CA GLY A 2 58.20 19.53 -46.75
C GLY A 2 56.81 19.06 -46.36
N ARG A 3 56.62 18.80 -45.06
CA ARG A 3 55.34 18.38 -44.46
C ARG A 3 54.37 19.56 -44.54
N THR A 4 53.30 19.44 -45.31
CA THR A 4 52.18 20.38 -45.27
C THR A 4 51.35 20.12 -44.01
N ASN A 5 51.14 21.19 -43.23
CA ASN A 5 50.51 21.14 -41.90
C ASN A 5 48.99 20.94 -41.99
N ASN A 6 48.53 19.69 -41.89
CA ASN A 6 47.12 19.32 -41.74
C ASN A 6 46.50 19.70 -40.36
N PHE A 7 47.27 20.32 -39.47
CA PHE A 7 46.82 20.65 -38.11
C PHE A 7 45.81 21.82 -38.05
N SER A 8 45.85 22.75 -39.00
CA SER A 8 45.02 23.96 -38.95
C SER A 8 43.53 23.70 -39.27
N SER A 9 43.24 22.85 -40.26
CA SER A 9 41.85 22.53 -40.64
C SER A 9 41.12 21.65 -39.63
N ILE A 10 41.86 20.81 -38.88
CA ILE A 10 41.29 19.96 -37.82
C ILE A 10 40.90 20.83 -36.61
N ALA A 11 41.73 21.82 -36.27
CA ALA A 11 41.44 22.75 -35.17
C ALA A 11 40.17 23.58 -35.43
N PHE A 12 39.94 24.00 -36.67
CA PHE A 12 38.75 24.77 -37.04
C PHE A 12 37.47 23.93 -36.98
N PHE A 13 37.54 22.65 -37.39
CA PHE A 13 36.42 21.71 -37.31
C PHE A 13 36.07 21.34 -35.86
N LEU A 14 37.07 21.20 -34.99
CA LEU A 14 36.87 21.01 -33.55
C LEU A 14 36.22 22.23 -32.90
N LEU A 15 36.55 23.45 -33.31
CA LEU A 15 35.94 24.66 -32.75
C LEU A 15 34.44 24.79 -33.07
N LEU A 16 34.04 24.41 -34.30
CA LEU A 16 32.63 24.42 -34.74
C LEU A 16 31.75 23.40 -34.01
N LEU A 17 32.32 22.26 -33.59
CA LEU A 17 31.59 21.24 -32.80
C LEU A 17 31.26 21.71 -31.38
N ILE A 18 32.03 22.64 -30.81
CA ILE A 18 31.82 23.14 -29.44
C ILE A 18 30.71 24.22 -29.41
N LEU A 19 30.52 24.95 -30.51
CA LEU A 19 29.49 26.00 -30.64
C LEU A 19 28.07 25.46 -30.91
N GLY A 20 27.92 24.17 -31.25
CA GLY A 20 26.63 23.56 -31.58
C GLY A 20 25.85 22.97 -30.40
N CYS A 21 26.39 22.99 -29.18
CA CYS A 21 25.74 22.39 -28.02
C CYS A 21 24.68 23.35 -27.45
N SER A 22 23.54 23.45 -28.14
CA SER A 22 22.34 24.03 -27.54
C SER A 22 21.94 23.15 -26.36
N ALA A 23 22.08 23.68 -25.14
CA ALA A 23 21.63 22.99 -23.94
C ALA A 23 20.13 22.67 -24.08
N ALA A 24 19.80 21.39 -24.22
CA ALA A 24 18.41 20.95 -24.15
C ALA A 24 17.84 21.38 -22.79
N PRO A 25 16.59 21.87 -22.72
CA PRO A 25 15.97 22.20 -21.44
C PRO A 25 15.97 20.95 -20.58
N ILE A 26 16.68 21.00 -19.44
CA ILE A 26 16.59 19.96 -18.41
C ILE A 26 15.09 19.85 -18.07
N PRO A 27 14.45 18.68 -18.23
CA PRO A 27 13.06 18.54 -17.85
C PRO A 27 12.97 18.91 -16.37
N LYS A 28 12.26 19.99 -16.05
CA LYS A 28 11.97 20.36 -14.66
C LYS A 28 11.42 19.11 -14.00
N LEU A 29 12.14 18.56 -13.02
CA LEU A 29 11.67 17.46 -12.20
C LEU A 29 10.31 17.91 -11.68
N ARG A 30 9.20 17.37 -12.21
CA ARG A 30 7.86 17.75 -11.77
C ARG A 30 7.86 17.52 -10.26
N ALA A 31 7.64 18.59 -9.49
CA ALA A 31 7.52 18.48 -8.05
C ALA A 31 6.48 17.39 -7.78
N ARG A 32 6.82 16.42 -6.93
CA ARG A 32 5.87 15.37 -6.57
C ARG A 32 4.62 16.07 -6.02
N PRO A 33 3.41 15.71 -6.50
CA PRO A 33 2.18 16.26 -5.94
C PRO A 33 2.21 16.11 -4.42
N GLN A 34 1.81 17.13 -3.69
CA GLN A 34 1.59 17.03 -2.25
C GLN A 34 0.17 16.52 -2.02
N PRO A 35 -0.06 15.65 -1.02
CA PRO A 35 -1.41 15.19 -0.72
C PRO A 35 -2.27 16.35 -0.19
N CYS A 36 -3.52 16.43 -0.66
CA CYS A 36 -4.50 17.40 -0.17
C CYS A 36 -5.05 17.01 1.21
N LYS A 37 -5.07 15.72 1.54
CA LYS A 37 -5.44 15.19 2.86
C LYS A 37 -4.52 14.03 3.21
N ARG A 38 -4.02 14.03 4.45
CA ARG A 38 -3.22 12.93 5.01
C ARG A 38 -3.83 12.48 6.33
N MET A 39 -4.01 11.17 6.49
CA MET A 39 -4.56 10.57 7.70
C MET A 39 -3.76 9.33 8.06
N VAL A 40 -3.69 9.01 9.35
CA VAL A 40 -3.00 7.82 9.85
C VAL A 40 -3.93 7.09 10.78
N PHE A 41 -4.12 5.80 10.53
CA PHE A 41 -4.94 4.94 11.34
C PHE A 41 -4.23 3.62 11.61
N TYR A 42 -4.74 2.88 12.58
CA TYR A 42 -4.35 1.51 12.85
C TYR A 42 -5.59 0.64 12.72
N PHE A 43 -5.46 -0.53 12.12
CA PHE A 43 -6.51 -1.55 12.22
C PHE A 43 -5.94 -2.85 12.76
N HIS A 44 -6.82 -3.62 13.38
CA HIS A 44 -6.48 -4.75 14.22
C HIS A 44 -7.24 -5.99 13.76
N ASP A 45 -6.53 -6.92 13.14
CA ASP A 45 -7.12 -8.18 12.70
C ASP A 45 -6.86 -9.27 13.75
N ILE A 46 -7.92 -9.99 14.08
CA ILE A 46 -7.91 -11.13 14.99
C ILE A 46 -8.58 -12.30 14.26
N ILE A 47 -7.78 -13.19 13.69
CA ILE A 47 -8.27 -14.38 12.99
C ILE A 47 -8.95 -15.35 13.98
N TYR A 48 -10.10 -15.88 13.59
CA TYR A 48 -10.73 -16.98 14.30
C TYR A 48 -9.87 -18.26 14.26
N ASN A 49 -9.46 -18.75 15.43
CA ASN A 49 -8.55 -19.88 15.59
C ASN A 49 -9.25 -21.18 16.06
N GLY A 50 -10.58 -21.24 15.99
CA GLY A 50 -11.38 -22.36 16.54
C GLY A 50 -11.89 -22.11 17.96
N HIS A 51 -11.24 -21.23 18.73
CA HIS A 51 -11.49 -21.09 20.17
C HIS A 51 -11.83 -19.67 20.64
N ASN A 52 -11.67 -18.66 19.78
CA ASN A 52 -11.78 -17.23 20.12
C ASN A 52 -12.98 -16.52 19.47
N SER A 53 -14.10 -17.22 19.21
CA SER A 53 -15.25 -16.68 18.45
C SER A 53 -15.85 -15.38 19.00
N LYS A 54 -15.70 -15.10 20.30
CA LYS A 54 -16.18 -13.85 20.92
C LYS A 54 -15.31 -12.64 20.61
N ASN A 55 -14.03 -12.86 20.28
CA ASN A 55 -13.03 -11.80 20.11
C ASN A 55 -12.53 -11.70 18.66
N ALA A 56 -12.72 -12.74 17.85
CA ALA A 56 -12.27 -12.75 16.46
C ALA A 56 -13.01 -11.68 15.64
N THR A 57 -12.24 -10.98 14.80
CA THR A 57 -12.72 -9.96 13.86
C THR A 57 -12.57 -10.41 12.41
N ALA A 58 -11.81 -11.49 12.19
CA ALA A 58 -11.57 -12.09 10.88
C ALA A 58 -11.76 -13.60 10.88
N ALA A 59 -12.00 -14.19 9.71
CA ALA A 59 -12.20 -15.63 9.56
C ALA A 59 -11.72 -16.15 8.19
N ILE A 60 -11.11 -17.34 8.20
CA ILE A 60 -10.73 -18.05 6.97
C ILE A 60 -12.00 -18.64 6.34
N VAL A 61 -12.41 -18.09 5.19
CA VAL A 61 -13.59 -18.54 4.43
C VAL A 61 -13.23 -19.43 3.25
N GLY A 62 -12.02 -19.29 2.73
CA GLY A 62 -11.45 -20.11 1.66
C GLY A 62 -10.15 -20.76 2.09
N SER A 63 -9.96 -22.03 1.70
CA SER A 63 -8.71 -22.75 1.92
C SER A 63 -8.55 -23.80 0.81
N PRO A 64 -7.31 -24.16 0.43
CA PRO A 64 -7.07 -25.29 -0.46
C PRO A 64 -7.64 -26.59 0.12
N ALA A 65 -7.82 -27.61 -0.74
CA ALA A 65 -8.39 -28.90 -0.33
C ALA A 65 -7.60 -29.63 0.78
N TRP A 66 -6.32 -29.29 0.95
CA TRP A 66 -5.44 -29.83 1.99
C TRP A 66 -5.33 -28.95 3.25
N GLY A 67 -6.02 -27.80 3.29
CA GLY A 67 -6.01 -26.87 4.39
C GLY A 67 -7.24 -26.98 5.30
N ASN A 68 -7.35 -26.08 6.26
CA ASN A 68 -8.53 -25.94 7.12
C ASN A 68 -8.91 -24.45 7.29
N ARG A 69 -10.02 -24.20 8.00
CA ARG A 69 -10.61 -22.85 8.18
C ARG A 69 -10.40 -22.24 9.58
N THR A 70 -9.56 -22.87 10.40
CA THR A 70 -9.25 -22.39 11.77
C THR A 70 -7.75 -22.18 11.99
N ILE A 71 -6.92 -22.64 11.07
CA ILE A 71 -5.46 -22.57 11.08
C ILE A 71 -5.03 -22.31 9.63
N LEU A 72 -4.16 -21.33 9.43
CA LEU A 72 -3.63 -21.06 8.09
C LEU A 72 -2.82 -22.27 7.57
N THR A 73 -2.90 -22.53 6.26
CA THR A 73 -2.24 -23.68 5.63
C THR A 73 -0.72 -23.50 5.61
N GLY A 74 0.04 -24.60 5.57
CA GLY A 74 1.46 -24.54 5.18
C GLY A 74 1.65 -24.04 3.74
N GLN A 75 2.89 -23.83 3.30
CA GLN A 75 3.26 -23.21 2.01
C GLN A 75 2.90 -21.72 1.91
N ASN A 76 3.37 -20.93 2.88
CA ASN A 76 3.12 -19.49 2.96
C ASN A 76 1.62 -19.13 2.88
N HIS A 77 0.78 -20.02 3.41
CA HIS A 77 -0.68 -19.86 3.49
C HIS A 77 -1.38 -19.76 2.12
N PHE A 78 -0.69 -20.13 1.03
CA PHE A 78 -1.19 -20.03 -0.33
C PHE A 78 -2.63 -20.55 -0.48
N GLY A 79 -3.51 -19.70 -1.01
CA GLY A 79 -4.91 -20.03 -1.28
C GLY A 79 -5.83 -19.93 -0.05
N ASN A 80 -5.33 -19.58 1.13
CA ASN A 80 -6.22 -19.11 2.19
C ASN A 80 -6.84 -17.77 1.77
N MET A 81 -8.15 -17.64 1.98
CA MET A 81 -8.91 -16.40 1.81
C MET A 81 -9.58 -16.06 3.14
N VAL A 82 -9.37 -14.84 3.60
CA VAL A 82 -9.85 -14.34 4.88
C VAL A 82 -10.76 -13.16 4.64
N VAL A 83 -11.90 -13.12 5.32
CA VAL A 83 -12.76 -11.93 5.42
C VAL A 83 -12.59 -11.32 6.80
N PHE A 84 -12.68 -10.00 6.88
CA PHE A 84 -12.49 -9.28 8.14
C PHE A 84 -13.44 -8.09 8.26
N ASP A 85 -13.80 -7.80 9.51
CA ASP A 85 -14.45 -6.57 9.97
C ASP A 85 -13.69 -6.14 11.23
N ASP A 86 -12.69 -5.29 11.05
CA ASP A 86 -11.70 -4.97 12.07
C ASP A 86 -11.91 -3.56 12.64
N PRO A 87 -11.65 -3.32 13.93
CA PRO A 87 -11.72 -1.97 14.49
C PRO A 87 -10.57 -1.12 13.97
N ILE A 88 -10.88 0.14 13.66
CA ILE A 88 -9.88 1.17 13.31
C ILE A 88 -9.69 2.10 14.50
N THR A 89 -8.46 2.39 14.87
CA THR A 89 -8.07 3.26 15.99
C THR A 89 -7.09 4.35 15.52
N LEU A 90 -6.96 5.41 16.33
CA LEU A 90 -6.03 6.53 16.06
C LEU A 90 -4.61 6.27 16.57
N ASP A 91 -4.45 5.31 17.48
CA ASP A 91 -3.19 4.88 18.04
C ASP A 91 -3.01 3.37 17.90
N ASN A 92 -1.91 2.83 18.39
CA ASN A 92 -1.61 1.41 18.24
C ASN A 92 -2.29 0.50 19.28
N ASN A 93 -3.20 1.05 20.10
CA ASN A 93 -3.84 0.31 21.19
C ASN A 93 -5.21 -0.24 20.74
N LEU A 94 -5.33 -1.57 20.75
CA LEU A 94 -6.57 -2.28 20.39
C LEU A 94 -7.78 -1.88 21.25
N HIS A 95 -7.54 -1.47 22.50
CA HIS A 95 -8.60 -1.09 23.43
C HIS A 95 -9.01 0.38 23.34
N SER A 96 -8.36 1.17 22.47
CA SER A 96 -8.79 2.53 22.18
C SER A 96 -10.16 2.56 21.50
N THR A 97 -10.89 3.64 21.70
CA THR A 97 -12.20 3.85 21.07
C THR A 97 -12.07 3.76 19.54
N PRO A 98 -12.80 2.84 18.88
CA PRO A 98 -12.75 2.75 17.43
C PRO A 98 -13.34 4.00 16.76
N VAL A 99 -12.69 4.47 15.70
CA VAL A 99 -13.17 5.59 14.84
C VAL A 99 -13.89 5.11 13.58
N GLY A 100 -13.86 3.80 13.33
CA GLY A 100 -14.47 3.17 12.17
C GLY A 100 -14.18 1.68 12.10
N ARG A 101 -14.49 1.08 10.96
CA ARG A 101 -14.28 -0.35 10.67
C ARG A 101 -13.52 -0.55 9.38
N ALA A 102 -12.55 -1.45 9.37
CA ALA A 102 -11.91 -1.92 8.15
C ALA A 102 -12.62 -3.20 7.72
N GLN A 103 -13.27 -3.18 6.56
CA GLN A 103 -14.13 -4.26 6.10
C GLN A 103 -13.68 -4.74 4.73
N GLY A 104 -13.38 -6.02 4.60
CA GLY A 104 -12.88 -6.55 3.34
C GLY A 104 -12.40 -7.97 3.41
N PHE A 105 -11.43 -8.27 2.55
CA PHE A 105 -10.81 -9.57 2.46
C PHE A 105 -9.35 -9.46 2.04
N TYR A 106 -8.59 -10.51 2.32
CA TYR A 106 -7.30 -10.76 1.70
C TYR A 106 -7.18 -12.24 1.33
N LEU A 107 -6.28 -12.52 0.41
CA LEU A 107 -5.88 -13.87 0.05
C LEU A 107 -4.36 -13.96 -0.06
N TYR A 108 -3.78 -15.07 0.37
CA TYR A 108 -2.35 -15.32 0.18
C TYR A 108 -2.09 -15.93 -1.19
N ASP A 109 -1.28 -15.25 -2.00
CA ASP A 109 -1.26 -15.42 -3.47
C ASP A 109 0.02 -16.07 -4.02
N LYS A 110 0.99 -16.41 -3.17
CA LYS A 110 2.20 -17.15 -3.58
C LYS A 110 2.58 -18.30 -2.64
N LYS A 111 3.22 -19.32 -3.22
CA LYS A 111 3.68 -20.53 -2.50
C LYS A 111 5.09 -20.39 -1.97
N ASP A 112 5.93 -19.61 -2.64
CA ASP A 112 7.38 -19.48 -2.40
C ASP A 112 7.72 -18.34 -1.44
N ILE A 113 6.88 -17.30 -1.37
CA ILE A 113 7.07 -16.15 -0.48
C ILE A 113 5.75 -15.73 0.15
N PHE A 114 5.81 -15.26 1.39
CA PHE A 114 4.66 -14.74 2.12
C PHE A 114 4.24 -13.37 1.56
N THR A 115 3.10 -13.36 0.86
CA THR A 115 2.49 -12.19 0.24
C THR A 115 0.99 -12.39 0.17
N ALA A 116 0.26 -11.28 0.15
CA ALA A 116 -1.18 -11.27 0.01
C ALA A 116 -1.61 -10.32 -1.10
N TRP A 117 -2.85 -10.48 -1.55
CA TRP A 117 -3.60 -9.43 -2.22
C TRP A 117 -4.76 -9.04 -1.31
N ILE A 118 -4.96 -7.74 -1.10
CA ILE A 118 -5.93 -7.21 -0.15
C ILE A 118 -6.88 -6.22 -0.84
N GLY A 119 -8.18 -6.32 -0.50
CA GLY A 119 -9.22 -5.42 -0.95
C GLY A 119 -10.18 -5.13 0.20
N PHE A 120 -10.33 -3.86 0.58
CA PHE A 120 -11.09 -3.47 1.76
C PHE A 120 -11.55 -2.02 1.72
N SER A 121 -12.44 -1.68 2.64
CA SER A 121 -12.93 -0.32 2.85
C SER A 121 -12.68 0.08 4.30
N PHE A 122 -12.20 1.29 4.52
CA PHE A 122 -12.37 1.96 5.81
C PHE A 122 -13.74 2.63 5.81
N VAL A 123 -14.62 2.19 6.70
CA VAL A 123 -15.98 2.69 6.88
C VAL A 123 -16.01 3.52 8.16
N PHE A 124 -16.21 4.82 7.99
CA PHE A 124 -16.28 5.78 9.07
C PHE A 124 -17.73 6.16 9.35
N ASN A 125 -18.07 6.22 10.63
CA ASN A 125 -19.37 6.67 11.11
C ASN A 125 -19.20 7.40 12.45
N SER A 126 -18.32 8.39 12.45
CA SER A 126 -18.04 9.23 13.61
C SER A 126 -18.51 10.66 13.35
N THR A 127 -18.43 11.50 14.38
CA THR A 127 -18.71 12.94 14.24
C THR A 127 -17.66 13.67 13.40
N GLU A 128 -16.46 13.09 13.26
CA GLU A 128 -15.35 13.69 12.51
C GLU A 128 -15.37 13.28 11.04
N HIS A 129 -15.67 12.01 10.76
CA HIS A 129 -15.69 11.43 9.43
C HIS A 129 -16.90 10.52 9.23
N ASN A 130 -17.62 10.73 8.13
CA ASN A 130 -18.74 9.91 7.70
C ASN A 130 -18.60 9.54 6.22
N GLY A 131 -18.52 8.24 5.92
CA GLY A 131 -18.32 7.73 4.56
C GLY A 131 -17.31 6.59 4.51
N SER A 132 -16.78 6.32 3.32
CA SER A 132 -15.81 5.23 3.13
C SER A 132 -14.64 5.61 2.25
N ILE A 133 -13.50 4.98 2.49
CA ILE A 133 -12.34 4.97 1.60
C ILE A 133 -12.08 3.53 1.19
N ASN A 134 -12.00 3.27 -0.11
CA ASN A 134 -11.86 1.92 -0.66
C ASN A 134 -10.43 1.71 -1.16
N PHE A 135 -9.86 0.54 -0.87
CA PHE A 135 -8.49 0.19 -1.19
C PHE A 135 -8.39 -1.16 -1.89
N ALA A 136 -7.41 -1.28 -2.78
CA ALA A 136 -7.04 -2.56 -3.40
C ALA A 136 -5.57 -2.57 -3.80
N GLY A 137 -4.91 -3.72 -3.63
CA GLY A 137 -3.53 -3.89 -4.08
C GLY A 137 -2.85 -5.17 -3.60
N ALA A 138 -1.67 -5.41 -4.17
CA ALA A 138 -0.76 -6.43 -3.65
C ALA A 138 -0.10 -5.94 -2.35
N ASP A 139 -0.02 -6.83 -1.38
CA ASP A 139 0.62 -6.63 -0.07
C ASP A 139 1.79 -7.63 0.09
N PRO A 140 3.01 -7.27 -0.38
CA PRO A 140 4.20 -8.06 -0.13
C PRO A 140 4.64 -7.89 1.33
N LEU A 141 4.09 -8.73 2.21
CA LEU A 141 4.25 -8.65 3.67
C LEU A 141 5.69 -8.72 4.19
N MET A 142 6.63 -9.22 3.37
CA MET A 142 8.06 -9.23 3.69
C MET A 142 8.71 -7.83 3.65
N ASN A 143 8.05 -6.85 3.02
CA ASN A 143 8.53 -5.46 2.96
C ASN A 143 8.09 -4.68 4.20
N LYS A 144 8.97 -3.84 4.75
CA LYS A 144 8.66 -2.98 5.91
C LYS A 144 7.46 -2.06 5.66
N THR A 145 7.34 -1.56 4.44
CA THR A 145 6.26 -0.68 3.99
C THR A 145 5.82 -1.08 2.60
N ARG A 146 4.54 -0.91 2.31
CA ARG A 146 3.95 -1.22 1.00
C ARG A 146 2.83 -0.26 0.67
N ASP A 147 2.75 0.11 -0.59
CA ASP A 147 1.72 1.04 -1.07
C ASP A 147 0.59 0.26 -1.73
N ILE A 148 -0.64 0.57 -1.36
CA ILE A 148 -1.86 0.12 -2.03
C ILE A 148 -2.65 1.32 -2.55
N SER A 149 -3.48 1.10 -3.57
CA SER A 149 -4.23 2.19 -4.19
C SER A 149 -5.47 2.53 -3.37
N VAL A 150 -5.74 3.83 -3.19
CA VAL A 150 -7.09 4.31 -2.86
C VAL A 150 -7.86 4.39 -4.18
N ILE A 151 -8.80 3.47 -4.36
CA ILE A 151 -9.54 3.28 -5.62
C ILE A 151 -10.86 4.07 -5.67
N GLY A 152 -11.25 4.69 -4.57
CA GLY A 152 -12.44 5.54 -4.49
C GLY A 152 -12.86 5.82 -3.06
N GLY A 153 -13.93 6.59 -2.90
CA GLY A 153 -14.56 6.82 -1.60
C GLY A 153 -15.99 7.36 -1.73
N THR A 154 -16.67 7.40 -0.60
CA THR A 154 -18.07 7.85 -0.44
C THR A 154 -18.19 8.83 0.74
N GLY A 155 -19.32 9.54 0.84
CA GLY A 155 -19.53 10.53 1.90
C GLY A 155 -18.48 11.64 1.86
N ASP A 156 -17.84 11.91 2.99
CA ASP A 156 -16.75 12.89 3.14
C ASP A 156 -15.52 12.60 2.25
N PHE A 157 -15.44 11.41 1.67
CA PHE A 157 -14.37 10.97 0.77
C PHE A 157 -14.86 10.72 -0.66
N PHE A 158 -16.00 11.30 -1.04
CA PHE A 158 -16.54 11.20 -2.39
C PHE A 158 -15.48 11.53 -3.45
N MET A 159 -15.33 10.64 -4.45
CA MET A 159 -14.36 10.77 -5.55
C MET A 159 -12.88 10.85 -5.12
N ALA A 160 -12.56 10.48 -3.87
CA ALA A 160 -11.19 10.48 -3.38
C ALA A 160 -10.29 9.51 -4.17
N ARG A 161 -9.09 9.95 -4.52
CA ARG A 161 -8.02 9.12 -5.09
C ARG A 161 -6.71 9.36 -4.39
N GLY A 162 -5.89 8.31 -4.29
CA GLY A 162 -4.60 8.42 -3.65
C GLY A 162 -3.91 7.08 -3.40
N ILE A 163 -3.03 7.09 -2.39
CA ILE A 163 -2.21 5.93 -2.01
C ILE A 163 -2.29 5.77 -0.50
N ALA A 164 -2.37 4.53 -0.03
CA ALA A 164 -2.17 4.19 1.37
C ALA A 164 -0.87 3.41 1.52
N THR A 165 0.03 3.92 2.37
CA THR A 165 1.24 3.20 2.76
C THR A 165 0.95 2.40 4.01
N LEU A 166 0.95 1.08 3.89
CA LEU A 166 0.77 0.16 5.00
C LEU A 166 2.13 -0.13 5.66
N SER A 167 2.19 -0.28 6.99
CA SER A 167 3.30 -0.94 7.69
C SER A 167 2.78 -1.94 8.73
N THR A 168 3.37 -3.13 8.79
CA THR A 168 3.04 -4.12 9.83
C THR A 168 3.67 -3.64 11.13
N ASP A 169 2.84 -3.25 12.07
CA ASP A 169 3.26 -2.61 13.33
C ASP A 169 3.46 -3.65 14.45
N ALA A 170 2.64 -4.69 14.49
CA ALA A 170 2.81 -5.85 15.35
C ALA A 170 2.12 -7.09 14.76
N PHE A 171 2.58 -8.27 15.16
CA PHE A 171 1.89 -9.53 14.96
C PHE A 171 2.17 -10.47 16.14
N GLU A 172 1.19 -11.30 16.49
CA GLU A 172 1.33 -12.34 17.51
C GLU A 172 0.93 -13.69 16.92
N GLY A 173 1.95 -14.44 16.49
CA GLY A 173 1.76 -15.67 15.72
C GLY A 173 0.96 -15.41 14.44
N GLU A 174 0.01 -16.32 14.16
CA GLU A 174 -0.89 -16.25 13.00
C GLU A 174 -2.30 -15.76 13.36
N VAL A 175 -2.49 -15.23 14.59
CA VAL A 175 -3.82 -14.90 15.11
C VAL A 175 -4.08 -13.41 15.12
N TYR A 176 -3.10 -12.61 15.54
CA TYR A 176 -3.27 -11.16 15.65
C TYR A 176 -2.25 -10.44 14.79
N PHE A 177 -2.71 -9.44 14.04
CA PHE A 177 -1.84 -8.49 13.37
C PHE A 177 -2.41 -7.07 13.42
N ARG A 178 -1.50 -6.10 13.54
CA ARG A 178 -1.81 -4.68 13.54
C ARG A 178 -1.12 -4.01 12.37
N LEU A 179 -1.90 -3.33 11.54
CA LEU A 179 -1.38 -2.53 10.44
C LEU A 179 -1.55 -1.06 10.76
N ARG A 180 -0.48 -0.29 10.59
CA ARG A 180 -0.53 1.16 10.45
C ARG A 180 -0.79 1.51 8.99
N VAL A 181 -1.74 2.39 8.73
CA VAL A 181 -2.16 2.82 7.39
C VAL A 181 -2.00 4.33 7.27
N ASP A 182 -1.03 4.78 6.47
CA ASP A 182 -0.77 6.19 6.16
C ASP A 182 -1.41 6.55 4.83
N ILE A 183 -2.60 7.13 4.89
CA ILE A 183 -3.43 7.47 3.73
C ILE A 183 -3.05 8.87 3.24
N LYS A 184 -2.72 8.96 1.95
CA LYS A 184 -2.40 10.21 1.25
C LYS A 184 -3.35 10.35 0.07
N LEU A 185 -4.32 11.26 0.20
CA LEU A 185 -5.24 11.59 -0.88
C LEU A 185 -4.65 12.72 -1.72
N TYR A 186 -4.68 12.55 -3.03
CA TYR A 186 -4.18 13.51 -4.02
C TYR A 186 -5.31 14.17 -4.81
N GLU A 187 -6.51 13.59 -4.76
CA GLU A 187 -7.75 14.21 -5.21
C GLU A 187 -8.74 14.22 -4.06
N CYS A 188 -9.19 15.42 -3.70
CA CYS A 188 -10.11 15.74 -2.62
C CYS A 188 -11.18 16.69 -3.17
N TRP A 189 -12.40 16.59 -2.66
CA TRP A 189 -13.57 17.36 -3.11
C TRP A 189 -14.23 18.09 -1.96
#